data_AF-A0A2M8CEP7-F1
#
_entry.id   AF-A0A2M8CEP7-F1
#
_cell.length_a   1.000
_cell.length_b   1.000
_cell.length_c   1.000
_cell.angle_alpha   90.00
_cell.angle_beta   90.00
_cell.angle_gamma   90.00
#
_symmetry.space_group_name_H-M   'P 1'
#
loop_
_entity.id
_entity.type
_entity.pdbx_description
1 polymer ?
#
loop_
_entity_poly.entity_id
_entity_poly.type
_entity_poly.pdbx_seq_one_letter_code
_entity_poly.pdbx_strand_id
1 'polypeptide(L)'
;TPLWGDLLLAAGLIIIAKLKIREVILRLLVVNSFILLLWIMLPFTFSGEKIYILDSLGVSREGIKYAFLLTIKSNSIILVGIALLSTSSIYNLVHALLHLYLPDKLVQLSFFSYRYIHTIHSEYIRLNNALKVRGFKAQTNFHTYKTYAYLIGMMLVRSYDRSKRVYNAMLCRGFKGKFWTLNHFSFNKSDFIGGIVMISCIIGLMLF
;
A
#
# COMPACT_ATOMS: atom_id res chain seq x y z
N THR A 1 -8.44 8.05 26.79
CA THR A 1 -7.23 7.48 27.40
C THR A 1 -6.49 6.48 26.51
N PRO A 2 -7.09 5.66 25.62
CA PRO A 2 -6.31 4.73 24.75
C PRO A 2 -5.45 5.43 23.68
N LEU A 3 -5.71 6.71 23.41
CA LEU A 3 -5.08 7.53 22.37
C LEU A 3 -3.56 7.71 22.53
N TRP A 4 -3.08 7.76 23.77
CA TRP A 4 -1.65 7.94 24.05
C TRP A 4 -0.87 6.63 23.82
N GLY A 5 -1.52 5.49 24.06
CA GLY A 5 -0.97 4.16 23.80
C GLY A 5 -0.71 3.93 22.32
N ASP A 6 -1.69 4.25 21.46
CA ASP A 6 -1.57 4.10 20.00
C ASP A 6 -0.41 4.94 19.45
N LEU A 7 -0.25 6.17 19.95
CA LEU A 7 0.79 7.09 19.50
C LEU A 7 2.20 6.63 19.94
N LEU A 8 2.34 6.15 21.18
CA LEU A 8 3.60 5.62 21.72
C LEU A 8 4.03 4.32 21.01
N LEU A 9 3.08 3.45 20.71
CA LEU A 9 3.32 2.19 20.00
C LEU A 9 3.74 2.44 18.55
N ALA A 10 3.06 3.37 17.88
CA ALA A 10 3.41 3.80 16.53
C ALA A 10 4.79 4.50 16.50
N ALA A 11 5.09 5.36 17.48
CA ALA A 11 6.40 6.00 17.61
C ALA A 11 7.52 4.98 17.90
N GLY A 12 7.27 4.01 18.78
CA GLY A 12 8.21 2.92 19.09
C GLY A 12 8.51 2.06 17.87
N LEU A 13 7.49 1.72 17.08
CA LEU A 13 7.67 0.97 15.82
C LEU A 13 8.50 1.75 14.79
N ILE A 14 8.34 3.07 14.67
CA ILE A 14 9.18 3.90 13.77
C ILE A 14 10.66 3.83 14.18
N ILE A 15 10.93 3.94 15.49
CA ILE A 15 12.28 3.95 16.04
C ILE A 15 12.94 2.57 15.82
N ILE A 16 12.21 1.48 16.07
CA ILE A 16 12.68 0.11 15.89
C ILE A 16 12.92 -0.20 14.41
N ALA A 17 12.04 0.28 13.52
CA ALA A 17 12.11 -0.04 12.10
C ALA A 17 13.14 0.81 11.32
N LYS A 18 13.81 1.80 11.94
CA LYS A 18 14.83 2.67 11.32
C LYS A 18 14.38 3.27 9.98
N LEU A 19 13.12 3.70 9.89
CA LEU A 19 12.58 4.23 8.64
C LEU A 19 13.19 5.59 8.29
N LYS A 20 13.38 5.82 6.98
CA LYS A 20 13.69 7.15 6.46
C LYS A 20 12.52 8.09 6.72
N ILE A 21 12.70 9.01 7.67
CA ILE A 21 11.71 9.98 8.13
C ILE A 21 11.04 10.73 6.97
N ARG A 22 11.79 11.03 5.90
CA ARG A 22 11.27 11.71 4.70
C ARG A 22 10.15 10.93 3.99
N GLU A 23 10.27 9.62 3.86
CA GLU A 23 9.24 8.80 3.19
C GLU A 23 7.99 8.66 4.05
N VAL A 24 8.17 8.61 5.38
CA VAL A 24 7.07 8.58 6.34
C VAL A 24 6.28 9.88 6.26
N ILE A 25 6.95 11.05 6.30
CA ILE A 25 6.29 12.37 6.26
C ILE A 25 5.48 12.57 4.98
N LEU A 26 6.03 12.23 3.81
CA LEU A 26 5.33 12.40 2.53
C LEU A 26 4.04 11.59 2.46
N ARG A 27 4.04 10.35 2.97
CA ARG A 27 2.84 9.50 3.03
C ARG A 27 1.87 9.97 4.10
N LEU A 28 2.37 10.41 5.25
CA LEU A 28 1.56 10.97 6.32
C LEU A 28 0.81 12.23 5.85
N LEU A 29 1.45 13.06 5.03
CA LEU A 29 0.85 14.30 4.51
C LEU A 29 -0.38 14.02 3.65
N VAL A 30 -0.33 13.01 2.77
CA VAL A 30 -1.48 12.63 1.94
C VAL A 30 -2.68 12.21 2.80
N VAL A 31 -2.45 11.40 3.83
CA VAL A 31 -3.54 10.95 4.70
C VAL A 31 -4.00 12.06 5.64
N ASN A 32 -3.08 12.84 6.20
CA ASN A 32 -3.44 13.99 7.02
C ASN A 32 -4.24 15.03 6.22
N SER A 33 -4.00 15.19 4.91
CA SER A 33 -4.85 16.01 4.05
C SER A 33 -6.30 15.51 3.99
N PHE A 34 -6.51 14.19 4.00
CA PHE A 34 -7.85 13.61 4.06
C PHE A 34 -8.47 13.74 5.47
N ILE A 35 -7.66 13.55 6.52
CA ILE A 35 -8.09 13.72 7.91
C ILE A 35 -8.45 15.17 8.22
N LEU A 36 -7.78 16.15 7.60
CA LEU A 36 -8.16 17.57 7.69
C LEU A 36 -9.57 17.82 7.17
N LEU A 37 -9.98 17.14 6.10
CA LEU A 37 -11.36 17.20 5.60
C LEU A 37 -12.36 16.65 6.65
N LEU A 38 -12.01 15.55 7.32
CA LEU A 38 -12.82 14.99 8.42
C LEU A 38 -12.89 15.94 9.62
N TRP A 39 -11.80 16.66 9.93
CA TRP A 39 -11.79 17.70 10.97
C TRP A 39 -12.72 18.87 10.65
N ILE A 40 -12.93 19.17 9.37
CA ILE A 40 -13.90 20.18 8.95
C ILE A 40 -15.32 19.63 9.00
N MET A 41 -15.55 18.39 8.56
CA MET A 41 -16.91 17.82 8.45
C MET A 41 -17.48 17.32 9.79
N LEU A 42 -16.72 16.55 10.56
CA LEU A 42 -17.23 15.86 11.76
C LEU A 42 -17.77 16.79 12.86
N PRO A 43 -17.14 17.94 13.15
CA PRO A 43 -17.68 18.86 14.16
C PRO A 43 -19.01 19.50 13.78
N PHE A 44 -19.34 19.55 12.48
CA PHE A 44 -20.60 20.09 11.96
C PHE A 44 -21.68 19.03 11.71
N THR A 45 -21.30 17.78 11.43
CA THR A 45 -22.26 16.70 11.14
C THR A 45 -22.78 16.01 12.41
N PHE A 46 -22.00 15.96 13.50
CA PHE A 46 -22.43 15.29 14.72
C PHE A 46 -23.27 16.19 15.63
N SER A 47 -24.50 15.76 15.89
CA SER A 47 -25.50 16.43 16.76
C SER A 47 -25.34 16.09 18.24
N GLY A 48 -24.10 16.04 18.77
CA GLY A 48 -23.85 15.88 20.22
C GLY A 48 -23.98 17.20 20.99
N GLU A 49 -23.78 17.19 22.31
CA GLU A 49 -23.83 18.39 23.17
C GLU A 49 -22.98 19.54 22.59
N LYS A 50 -23.67 20.62 22.23
CA LYS A 50 -23.07 21.85 21.68
C LYS A 50 -22.46 22.65 22.84
N ILE A 51 -21.14 22.74 22.91
CA ILE A 51 -20.48 23.57 23.95
C ILE A 51 -20.61 25.06 23.62
N TYR A 52 -20.64 25.40 22.33
CA TYR A 52 -20.80 26.77 21.86
C TYR A 52 -21.95 26.81 20.84
N ILE A 53 -22.98 27.59 21.16
CA ILE A 53 -24.03 27.97 20.22
C ILE A 53 -23.64 29.35 19.71
N LEU A 54 -22.91 29.40 18.60
CA LEU A 54 -22.77 30.63 17.83
C LEU A 54 -23.68 30.50 16.60
N ASP A 55 -24.88 31.05 16.77
CA ASP A 55 -25.96 31.41 15.81
C ASP A 55 -26.48 30.39 14.77
N SER A 56 -25.69 29.45 14.24
CA SER A 56 -26.21 28.33 13.43
C SER A 56 -25.26 27.12 13.29
N LEU A 57 -24.03 27.24 13.77
CA LEU A 57 -22.96 26.25 13.62
C LEU A 57 -22.48 25.81 14.99
N GLY A 58 -23.22 24.89 15.61
CA GLY A 58 -22.85 24.33 16.91
C GLY A 58 -21.69 23.35 16.76
N VAL A 59 -20.52 23.71 17.27
CA VAL A 59 -19.37 22.81 17.31
C VAL A 59 -19.60 21.77 18.40
N SER A 60 -19.76 20.50 18.01
CA SER A 60 -19.96 19.41 18.97
C SER A 60 -18.64 18.97 19.61
N ARG A 61 -18.60 18.86 20.95
CA ARG A 61 -17.45 18.31 21.70
C ARG A 61 -17.11 16.90 21.23
N GLU A 62 -18.16 16.14 20.95
CA GLU A 62 -18.05 14.75 20.52
C GLU A 62 -17.43 14.68 19.12
N GLY A 63 -17.84 15.57 18.20
CA GLY A 63 -17.26 15.66 16.86
C GLY A 63 -15.75 15.90 16.88
N ILE A 64 -15.25 16.79 17.74
CA ILE A 64 -13.81 17.02 17.92
C ILE A 64 -13.12 15.78 18.51
N LYS A 65 -13.72 15.14 19.52
CA LYS A 65 -13.16 13.93 20.15
C LYS A 65 -13.06 12.78 19.15
N TYR A 66 -14.08 12.59 18.30
CA TYR A 66 -14.09 11.59 17.23
C TYR A 66 -13.07 11.91 16.12
N ALA A 67 -12.99 13.17 15.69
CA ALA A 67 -11.99 13.60 14.70
C ALA A 67 -10.57 13.32 15.19
N PHE A 68 -10.26 13.68 16.45
CA PHE A 68 -8.96 13.41 17.07
C PHE A 68 -8.67 11.91 17.19
N LEU A 69 -9.68 11.10 17.57
CA LEU A 69 -9.55 9.64 17.66
C LEU A 69 -9.25 9.02 16.29
N LEU A 70 -9.98 9.44 15.26
CA LEU A 70 -9.74 8.99 13.88
C LEU A 70 -8.36 9.40 13.38
N THR A 71 -7.88 10.61 13.72
CA THR A 71 -6.53 11.05 13.38
C THR A 71 -5.49 10.09 13.93
N ILE A 72 -5.52 9.79 15.24
CA ILE A 72 -4.52 8.94 15.88
C ILE A 72 -4.60 7.51 15.34
N LYS A 73 -5.79 6.93 15.26
CA LYS A 73 -5.99 5.56 14.78
C LYS A 73 -5.51 5.38 13.34
N SER A 74 -5.83 6.34 12.46
CA SER A 74 -5.41 6.30 11.06
C SER A 74 -3.90 6.39 10.93
N ASN A 75 -3.27 7.33 11.64
CA ASN A 75 -1.81 7.49 11.64
C ASN A 75 -1.10 6.23 12.16
N SER A 76 -1.62 5.59 13.22
CA SER A 76 -1.07 4.33 13.75
C SER A 76 -1.12 3.20 12.70
N ILE A 77 -2.27 2.98 12.05
CA ILE A 77 -2.44 1.96 11.01
C ILE A 77 -1.46 2.18 9.85
N ILE A 78 -1.29 3.43 9.43
CA ILE A 78 -0.37 3.77 8.33
C ILE A 78 1.06 3.48 8.72
N LEU A 79 1.47 3.85 9.93
CA LEU A 79 2.82 3.63 10.41
C LEU A 79 3.15 2.13 10.48
N VAL A 80 2.24 1.32 11.00
CA VAL A 80 2.35 -0.15 10.99
C VAL A 80 2.47 -0.66 9.56
N GLY A 81 1.63 -0.17 8.63
CA GLY A 81 1.66 -0.56 7.23
C GLY A 81 2.98 -0.22 6.54
N ILE A 82 3.54 0.97 6.77
CA ILE A 82 4.82 1.38 6.19
C ILE A 82 5.96 0.56 6.82
N ALA A 83 5.95 0.32 8.13
CA ALA A 83 6.96 -0.51 8.79
C ALA A 83 6.97 -1.94 8.23
N LEU A 84 5.80 -2.54 8.02
CA LEU A 84 5.64 -3.86 7.41
C LEU A 84 6.22 -3.90 5.99
N LEU A 85 5.83 -2.95 5.14
CA LEU A 85 6.27 -2.85 3.75
C LEU A 85 7.75 -2.49 3.61
N SER A 86 8.32 -1.75 4.56
CA SER A 86 9.73 -1.35 4.56
C SER A 86 10.66 -2.46 5.05
N THR A 87 10.19 -3.30 5.98
CA THR A 87 11.02 -4.37 6.59
C THR A 87 10.93 -5.67 5.80
N SER A 88 9.86 -5.86 5.02
CA SER A 88 9.60 -7.10 4.28
C SER A 88 9.93 -6.94 2.80
N SER A 89 10.59 -7.94 2.21
CA SER A 89 10.68 -8.02 0.75
C SER A 89 9.31 -8.36 0.15
N ILE A 90 9.03 -7.87 -1.04
CA ILE A 90 7.80 -8.21 -1.78
C ILE A 90 7.67 -9.72 -2.06
N TYR A 91 8.78 -10.43 -2.22
CA TYR A 91 8.80 -11.88 -2.37
C TYR A 91 8.35 -12.59 -1.09
N ASN A 92 8.76 -12.08 0.07
CA ASN A 92 8.29 -12.60 1.36
C ASN A 92 6.80 -12.31 1.55
N LEU A 93 6.32 -11.12 1.14
CA LEU A 93 4.88 -10.82 1.19
C LEU A 93 4.08 -11.79 0.31
N VAL A 94 4.48 -12.00 -0.95
CA VAL A 94 3.81 -12.96 -1.85
C VAL A 94 3.90 -14.39 -1.29
N HIS A 95 5.02 -14.79 -0.68
CA HIS A 95 5.15 -16.10 -0.03
C HIS A 95 4.23 -16.22 1.19
N ALA A 96 4.04 -15.15 1.96
CA ALA A 96 3.10 -15.13 3.09
C ALA A 96 1.64 -15.35 2.63
N LEU A 97 1.27 -14.91 1.41
CA LEU A 97 -0.07 -15.20 0.86
C LEU A 97 -0.32 -16.71 0.67
N LEU A 98 0.72 -17.52 0.42
CA LEU A 98 0.57 -18.99 0.37
C LEU A 98 0.22 -19.58 1.73
N HIS A 99 0.86 -19.08 2.79
CA HIS A 99 0.57 -19.51 4.16
C HIS A 99 -0.76 -18.96 4.70
N LEU A 100 -1.30 -17.92 4.07
CA LEU A 100 -2.64 -17.42 4.34
C LEU A 100 -3.74 -18.21 3.61
N TYR A 101 -3.44 -19.40 3.09
CA TYR A 101 -4.36 -20.29 2.38
C TYR A 101 -5.02 -19.68 1.13
N LEU A 102 -4.38 -18.70 0.47
CA LEU A 102 -4.86 -18.28 -0.85
C LEU A 102 -4.62 -19.37 -1.89
N PRO A 103 -5.50 -19.52 -2.90
CA PRO A 103 -5.29 -20.41 -4.03
C PRO A 103 -3.94 -20.17 -4.72
N ASP A 104 -3.21 -21.25 -5.01
CA ASP A 104 -1.89 -21.23 -5.69
C ASP A 104 -1.88 -20.34 -6.95
N LYS A 105 -2.99 -20.33 -7.69
CA LYS A 105 -3.17 -19.53 -8.92
C LYS A 105 -3.09 -18.02 -8.65
N LEU A 106 -3.66 -17.54 -7.55
CA LEU A 106 -3.63 -16.11 -7.21
C LEU A 106 -2.22 -15.68 -6.82
N VAL A 107 -1.53 -16.50 -6.02
CA VAL A 107 -0.14 -16.22 -5.63
C VAL A 107 0.77 -16.18 -6.85
N GLN A 108 0.64 -17.15 -7.75
CA GLN A 108 1.41 -17.21 -8.99
C GLN A 108 1.14 -15.96 -9.87
N LEU A 109 -0.13 -15.55 -9.99
CA LEU A 109 -0.49 -14.34 -10.72
C LEU A 109 0.16 -13.10 -10.10
N SER A 110 0.10 -12.94 -8.77
CA SER A 110 0.74 -11.84 -8.05
C SER A 110 2.26 -11.82 -8.26
N PHE A 111 2.91 -12.98 -8.19
CA PHE A 111 4.35 -13.12 -8.45
C PHE A 111 4.73 -12.66 -9.87
N PHE A 112 3.97 -13.10 -10.89
CA PHE A 112 4.22 -12.68 -12.26
C PHE A 112 3.92 -11.21 -12.50
N SER A 113 2.84 -10.69 -11.94
CA SER A 113 2.50 -9.26 -12.00
C SER A 113 3.65 -8.42 -11.47
N TYR A 114 4.21 -8.77 -10.32
CA TYR A 114 5.37 -8.07 -9.77
C TYR A 114 6.63 -8.23 -10.64
N ARG A 115 6.99 -9.47 -11.04
CA ARG A 115 8.18 -9.71 -11.87
C ARG A 115 8.13 -8.96 -13.21
N TYR A 116 6.95 -8.89 -13.83
CA TYR A 116 6.79 -8.28 -15.15
C TYR A 116 6.50 -6.79 -15.11
N ILE A 117 6.15 -6.18 -13.97
CA ILE A 117 5.91 -4.73 -13.89
C ILE A 117 7.14 -3.94 -14.35
N HIS A 118 8.34 -4.33 -13.90
CA HIS A 118 9.59 -3.68 -14.29
C HIS A 118 9.86 -3.85 -15.79
N THR A 119 9.54 -5.03 -16.33
CA THR A 119 9.77 -5.31 -17.75
C THR A 119 8.81 -4.50 -18.63
N ILE A 120 7.53 -4.42 -18.25
CA ILE A 120 6.54 -3.61 -18.95
C ILE A 120 6.90 -2.12 -18.84
N HIS A 121 7.35 -1.67 -17.67
CA HIS A 121 7.83 -0.31 -17.47
C HIS A 121 9.03 0.04 -18.37
N SER A 122 9.98 -0.89 -18.54
CA SER A 122 11.10 -0.67 -19.46
C SER A 122 10.66 -0.57 -20.93
N GLU A 123 9.65 -1.34 -21.34
CA GLU A 123 9.05 -1.24 -22.68
C GLU A 123 8.29 0.08 -22.86
N TYR A 124 7.55 0.50 -21.82
CA TYR A 124 6.89 1.81 -21.80
C TYR A 124 7.89 2.94 -22.02
N ILE A 125 9.00 2.97 -21.26
CA ILE A 125 10.05 3.98 -21.43
C ILE A 125 10.62 3.96 -22.85
N ARG A 126 10.89 2.77 -23.40
CA ARG A 126 11.42 2.60 -24.76
C ARG A 126 10.47 3.18 -25.81
N LEU A 127 9.18 2.85 -25.73
CA LEU A 127 8.16 3.35 -26.67
C LEU A 127 7.94 4.85 -26.51
N ASN A 128 7.89 5.34 -25.27
CA ASN A 128 7.74 6.77 -24.99
C ASN A 128 8.93 7.57 -25.53
N ASN A 129 10.16 7.07 -25.38
CA ASN A 129 11.35 7.71 -25.93
C ASN A 129 11.33 7.70 -27.47
N ALA A 130 10.89 6.61 -28.10
CA ALA A 130 10.72 6.56 -29.55
C ALA A 130 9.70 7.59 -30.06
N LEU A 131 8.61 7.83 -29.33
CA LEU A 131 7.66 8.90 -29.65
C LEU A 131 8.33 10.28 -29.55
N LYS A 132 9.07 10.54 -28.47
CA LYS A 132 9.79 11.82 -28.28
C LYS A 132 10.79 12.11 -29.40
N VAL A 133 11.55 11.10 -29.83
CA VAL A 133 12.52 11.24 -30.96
C VAL A 133 11.81 11.56 -32.27
N ARG A 134 10.59 11.04 -32.48
CA ARG A 134 9.74 11.36 -33.64
C ARG A 134 9.10 12.75 -33.56
N GLY A 135 9.45 13.58 -32.58
CA GLY A 135 8.93 14.93 -32.41
C GLY A 135 7.57 15.01 -31.73
N PHE A 136 7.07 13.93 -31.13
CA PHE A 136 5.80 13.95 -30.41
C PHE A 136 5.88 14.84 -29.16
N LYS A 137 4.98 15.82 -29.06
CA LYS A 137 4.80 16.67 -27.87
C LYS A 137 3.43 16.39 -27.25
N ALA A 138 3.43 16.04 -25.97
CA ALA A 138 2.18 15.77 -25.25
C ALA A 138 1.37 17.07 -25.08
N GLN A 139 0.15 17.09 -25.64
CA GLN A 139 -0.80 18.20 -25.53
C GLN A 139 -2.21 17.66 -25.28
N THR A 140 -3.15 18.47 -24.80
CA THR A 140 -4.56 18.06 -24.60
C THR A 140 -5.35 18.07 -25.91
N ASN A 141 -4.91 17.30 -26.90
CA ASN A 141 -5.52 17.19 -28.23
C ASN A 141 -5.90 15.71 -28.50
N PHE A 142 -6.92 15.49 -29.33
CA PHE A 142 -7.34 14.17 -29.81
C PHE A 142 -6.19 13.36 -30.42
N HIS A 143 -5.27 14.02 -31.13
CA HIS A 143 -4.05 13.38 -31.66
C HIS A 143 -3.19 12.76 -30.56
N THR A 144 -3.05 13.44 -29.42
CA THR A 144 -2.29 12.95 -28.26
C THR A 144 -2.96 11.72 -27.65
N TYR A 145 -4.28 11.77 -27.44
CA TYR A 145 -5.03 10.63 -26.92
C TYR A 145 -4.93 9.41 -27.85
N LYS A 146 -5.05 9.64 -29.16
CA LYS A 146 -4.88 8.59 -30.18
C LYS A 146 -3.47 7.98 -30.14
N THR A 147 -2.44 8.81 -29.96
CA THR A 147 -1.06 8.34 -29.84
C THR A 147 -0.83 7.51 -28.57
N TYR A 148 -1.39 7.92 -27.43
CA TYR A 148 -1.34 7.12 -26.21
C TYR A 148 -2.13 5.82 -26.35
N ALA A 149 -3.28 5.83 -27.03
CA ALA A 149 -4.03 4.61 -27.33
C ALA A 149 -3.21 3.62 -28.16
N TYR A 150 -2.47 4.09 -29.17
CA TYR A 150 -1.55 3.24 -29.94
C TYR A 150 -0.39 2.71 -29.12
N LEU A 151 0.17 3.53 -28.22
CA LEU A 151 1.22 3.09 -27.31
C LEU A 151 0.71 1.95 -26.40
N ILE A 152 -0.44 2.15 -25.76
CA ILE A 152 -1.05 1.16 -24.86
C ILE A 152 -1.44 -0.11 -25.64
N GLY A 153 -2.05 0.03 -26.81
CA GLY A 153 -2.39 -1.10 -27.68
C GLY A 153 -1.15 -1.92 -28.06
N MET A 154 -0.06 -1.27 -28.44
CA MET A 154 1.19 -1.95 -28.76
C MET A 154 1.79 -2.66 -27.53
N MET A 155 1.75 -2.02 -26.36
CA MET A 155 2.20 -2.66 -25.11
C MET A 155 1.38 -3.91 -24.78
N LEU A 156 0.06 -3.85 -24.97
CA LEU A 156 -0.84 -4.97 -24.73
C LEU A 156 -0.51 -6.16 -25.65
N VAL A 157 -0.39 -5.92 -26.96
CA VAL A 157 -0.03 -6.96 -27.95
C VAL A 157 1.33 -7.59 -27.59
N ARG A 158 2.35 -6.77 -27.31
CA ARG A 158 3.68 -7.26 -26.92
C ARG A 158 3.67 -8.06 -25.62
N SER A 159 2.86 -7.63 -24.64
CA SER A 159 2.72 -8.33 -23.35
C SER A 159 2.04 -9.69 -23.53
N TYR A 160 1.07 -9.79 -24.43
CA TYR A 160 0.38 -11.04 -24.78
C TYR A 160 1.30 -12.01 -25.52
N ASP A 161 2.06 -11.54 -26.52
CA ASP A 161 3.04 -12.39 -27.20
C ASP A 161 4.14 -12.87 -26.25
N ARG A 162 4.56 -12.00 -25.32
CA ARG A 162 5.52 -12.39 -24.28
C ARG A 162 4.91 -13.43 -23.34
N SER A 163 3.67 -13.29 -22.90
CA SER A 163 3.04 -14.27 -22.00
C SER A 163 2.97 -15.65 -22.66
N LYS A 164 2.64 -15.72 -23.96
CA LYS A 164 2.72 -16.97 -24.75
C LYS A 164 4.12 -17.58 -24.77
N ARG A 165 5.15 -16.78 -25.08
CA ARG A 165 6.54 -17.26 -25.10
C ARG A 165 6.99 -17.79 -23.74
N VAL A 166 6.64 -17.08 -22.67
CA VAL A 166 6.97 -17.47 -21.29
C VAL A 166 6.23 -18.76 -20.93
N TYR A 167 4.95 -18.88 -21.26
CA TYR A 167 4.16 -20.07 -21.03
C TYR A 167 4.74 -21.29 -21.76
N ASN A 168 5.07 -21.16 -23.05
CA ASN A 168 5.70 -22.24 -23.80
C ASN A 168 7.05 -22.65 -23.20
N ALA A 169 7.88 -21.69 -22.79
CA ALA A 169 9.14 -21.99 -22.10
C ALA A 169 8.94 -22.70 -20.75
N MET A 170 7.86 -22.39 -20.02
CA MET A 170 7.50 -23.10 -18.80
C MET A 170 7.09 -24.56 -19.10
N LEU A 171 6.29 -24.79 -20.14
CA LEU A 171 5.92 -26.14 -20.57
C LEU A 171 7.15 -26.97 -20.95
N CYS A 172 8.11 -26.42 -21.70
CA CYS A 172 9.36 -27.10 -22.03
C CYS A 172 10.20 -27.48 -20.80
N ARG A 173 10.05 -26.75 -19.68
CA ARG A 173 10.71 -27.04 -18.40
C ARG A 173 9.91 -27.99 -17.49
N GLY A 174 8.83 -28.58 -18.00
CA GLY A 174 8.00 -29.54 -17.26
C GLY A 174 7.02 -28.88 -16.28
N PHE A 175 6.53 -27.67 -16.58
CA PHE A 175 5.55 -26.98 -15.73
C PHE A 175 4.23 -27.76 -15.65
N LYS A 176 3.89 -28.26 -14.45
CA LYS A 176 2.66 -29.03 -14.16
C LYS A 176 1.52 -28.18 -13.56
N GLY A 177 1.50 -26.88 -13.82
CA GLY A 177 0.46 -25.99 -13.26
C GLY A 177 0.69 -25.55 -11.81
N LYS A 178 1.80 -25.95 -11.19
CA LYS A 178 2.20 -25.53 -9.84
C LYS A 178 3.60 -24.92 -9.84
N PHE A 179 3.75 -23.79 -9.16
CA PHE A 179 5.06 -23.22 -8.83
C PHE A 179 5.49 -23.74 -7.45
N TRP A 180 6.58 -24.48 -7.42
CA TRP A 180 7.18 -24.96 -6.17
C TRP A 180 7.96 -23.81 -5.54
N THR A 181 7.61 -23.43 -4.32
CA THR A 181 8.38 -22.46 -3.55
C THR A 181 9.62 -23.14 -3.00
N LEU A 182 10.80 -22.68 -3.43
CA LEU A 182 12.07 -23.23 -2.99
C LEU A 182 12.51 -22.68 -1.63
N ASN A 183 11.96 -21.54 -1.22
CA ASN A 183 12.33 -20.87 0.02
C ASN A 183 11.20 -21.02 1.04
N HIS A 184 11.44 -21.78 2.10
CA HIS A 184 10.49 -21.96 3.19
C HIS A 184 10.81 -20.97 4.30
N PHE A 185 9.78 -20.39 4.93
CA PHE A 185 10.00 -19.57 6.12
C PHE A 185 10.58 -20.44 7.23
N SER A 186 11.70 -20.01 7.81
CA SER A 186 12.26 -20.59 9.03
C SER A 186 11.84 -19.73 10.21
N PHE A 187 11.28 -20.36 11.24
CA PHE A 187 10.86 -19.66 12.45
C PHE A 187 12.09 -19.35 13.31
N ASN A 188 12.50 -18.08 13.34
CA ASN A 188 13.66 -17.66 14.13
C ASN A 188 13.27 -17.19 15.53
N LYS A 189 14.21 -17.25 16.48
CA LYS A 189 14.00 -16.78 17.85
C LYS A 189 13.64 -15.28 17.92
N SER A 190 14.10 -14.49 16.94
CA SER A 190 13.72 -13.09 16.76
C SER A 190 12.23 -12.92 16.47
N ASP A 191 11.63 -13.84 15.73
CA ASP A 191 10.22 -13.78 15.32
C ASP A 191 9.32 -14.10 16.51
N PHE A 192 9.76 -15.02 17.37
CA PHE A 192 9.08 -15.34 18.63
C PHE A 192 9.09 -14.15 19.60
N ILE A 193 10.25 -13.51 19.78
CA ILE A 193 10.37 -12.32 20.63
C ILE A 193 9.52 -11.17 20.06
N GLY A 194 9.60 -10.93 18.74
CA GLY A 194 8.78 -9.92 18.07
C GLY A 194 7.28 -10.18 18.21
N GLY A 195 6.85 -11.44 18.10
CA GLY A 195 5.47 -11.85 18.30
C GLY A 195 4.97 -11.58 19.72
N ILE A 196 5.76 -11.93 20.74
CA ILE A 196 5.44 -11.67 22.15
C ILE A 196 5.32 -10.18 22.42
N VAL A 197 6.27 -9.38 21.92
CA VAL A 197 6.24 -7.92 22.08
C VAL A 197 4.99 -7.33 21.44
N MET A 198 4.64 -7.75 20.21
CA MET A 198 3.42 -7.29 19.54
C MET A 198 2.15 -7.68 20.31
N ILE A 199 2.05 -8.93 20.78
CA ILE A 199 0.88 -9.41 21.54
C ILE A 199 0.74 -8.63 22.85
N SER A 200 1.84 -8.42 23.58
CA SER A 200 1.86 -7.60 24.79
C SER A 200 1.40 -6.16 24.53
N CYS A 201 1.84 -5.59 23.42
CA CYS A 201 1.45 -4.26 22.96
C CYS A 201 -0.06 -4.17 22.64
N ILE A 202 -0.62 -5.17 21.96
CA ILE A 202 -2.06 -5.23 21.63
C ILE A 202 -2.91 -5.44 22.89
N ILE A 203 -2.48 -6.33 23.80
CA ILE A 203 -3.20 -6.59 25.06
C ILE A 203 -3.16 -5.34 25.96
N GLY A 204 -2.02 -4.65 26.02
CA GLY A 204 -1.89 -3.37 26.73
C GLY A 204 -2.82 -2.29 26.17
N LEU A 205 -3.08 -2.29 24.87
CA LEU A 205 -4.04 -1.38 24.22
C LEU A 205 -5.51 -1.78 24.42
N MET A 206 -5.82 -3.06 24.57
CA MET A 206 -7.21 -3.51 24.80
C MET A 206 -7.67 -3.36 26.25
N LEU A 207 -6.74 -3.43 27.20
CA LEU A 207 -7.04 -3.33 28.63
C LEU A 207 -7.07 -1.89 29.18
N PHE A 208 -6.63 -0.88 28.41
CA PHE A 208 -6.54 0.54 28.80
C PHE A 208 -7.26 1.49 27.83
#